data_AF-A0A538ACR8-F1
#
_entry.id   AF-A0A538ACR8-F1
#
_cell.length_a   1.000
_cell.length_b   1.000
_cell.length_c   1.000
_cell.angle_alpha   90.00
_cell.angle_beta   90.00
_cell.angle_gamma   90.00
#
_symmetry.space_group_name_H-M   'P 1'
#
loop_
_entity.id
_entity.type
_entity.pdbx_description
1 polymer ?
#
loop_
_entity_poly.entity_id
_entity_poly.type
_entity_poly.pdbx_seq_one_letter_code
_entity_poly.pdbx_strand_id
1 'polypeptide(L)' 'MDFGINLATSADSWKVVKRAEELGYARAWFYDTQMLNAD' A
#
# COMPACT_ATOMS: atom_id res chain seq x y z
N MET A 1 -2.13 0.46 18.68
CA MET A 1 -1.78 -0.82 18.02
C MET A 1 -1.09 -0.45 16.72
N ASP A 2 0.11 -0.96 16.45
CA ASP A 2 0.92 -0.57 15.28
C ASP A 2 0.60 -1.51 14.10
N PHE A 3 -0.36 -1.10 13.28
CA PHE A 3 -0.76 -1.84 12.09
C PHE A 3 -0.14 -1.23 10.83
N GLY A 4 0.22 -2.10 9.89
CA GLY A 4 0.67 -1.72 8.55
C GLY A 4 -0.04 -2.49 7.46
N ILE A 5 0.08 -2.01 6.22
CA ILE A 5 -0.51 -2.62 5.02
C ILE A 5 0.55 -2.97 3.97
N ASN A 6 0.28 -4.02 3.19
CA ASN A 6 1.09 -4.39 2.03
C ASN A 6 0.21 -4.35 0.78
N LEU A 7 0.70 -3.75 -0.29
CA LEU A 7 -0.07 -3.51 -1.51
C LEU A 7 0.70 -4.01 -2.73
N ALA A 8 -0.03 -4.59 -3.69
CA ALA A 8 0.45 -4.67 -5.07
C ALA A 8 0.60 -3.24 -5.63
N THR A 9 1.66 -3.00 -6.38
CA THR A 9 1.96 -1.65 -6.88
C THR A 9 1.19 -1.39 -8.15
N SER A 10 0.34 -0.37 -8.13
CA SER A 10 -0.30 0.24 -9.29
C SER A 10 -0.14 1.74 -9.26
N ALA A 11 -0.43 2.41 -10.38
CA ALA A 11 -0.38 3.87 -10.49
C ALA A 11 -1.26 4.58 -9.43
N ASP A 12 -2.32 3.92 -8.94
CA ASP A 12 -3.29 4.48 -8.00
C ASP A 12 -3.19 3.91 -6.58
N SER A 13 -2.26 2.99 -6.29
CA SER A 13 -2.11 2.39 -4.96
C SER A 13 -1.83 3.42 -3.85
N TRP A 14 -1.34 4.62 -4.20
CA TRP A 14 -1.18 5.74 -3.26
C TRP A 14 -2.50 6.19 -2.62
N LYS A 15 -3.65 6.04 -3.30
CA LYS A 15 -4.96 6.40 -2.75
C LYS A 15 -5.33 5.51 -1.56
N VAL A 16 -4.95 4.23 -1.62
CA VAL A 16 -5.16 3.27 -0.54
C VAL A 16 -4.25 3.60 0.64
N VAL A 17 -2.99 3.95 0.38
CA VAL A 17 -2.06 4.40 1.44
C VAL A 17 -2.60 5.63 2.15
N LYS A 18 -3.05 6.64 1.41
CA LYS A 18 -3.65 7.86 1.99
C LYS A 18 -4.84 7.52 2.89
N ARG A 19 -5.71 6.61 2.46
CA ARG A 19 -6.85 6.18 3.29
C ARG A 19 -6.41 5.41 4.54
N ALA A 20 -5.34 4.61 4.45
CA ALA A 20 -4.81 3.89 5.60
C ALA A 20 -4.17 4.84 6.61
N GLU A 21 -3.47 5.88 6.16
CA GLU A 21 -2.96 6.94 7.04
C GLU A 21 -4.10 7.65 7.79
N GLU A 22 -5.19 8.02 7.11
CA GLU A 22 -6.39 8.60 7.74
C GLU A 22 -7.03 7.70 8.80
N LEU A 23 -6.84 6.38 8.70
CA LEU A 23 -7.34 5.37 9.64
C LEU A 23 -6.35 5.03 10.76
N GLY A 24 -5.17 5.65 10.77
CA GLY A 24 -4.16 5.47 11.82
C GLY A 24 -3.22 4.27 11.62
N TYR A 25 -3.07 3.77 10.40
CA TYR A 25 -2.01 2.80 10.07
C TYR A 25 -0.65 3.50 10.10
N ALA A 26 0.38 2.84 10.63
CA ALA A 26 1.68 3.46 10.84
C ALA A 26 2.63 3.32 9.63
N ARG A 27 2.36 2.38 8.72
CA ARG A 27 3.27 2.02 7.63
C ARG A 27 2.58 1.31 6.47
N ALA A 28 3.14 1.50 5.26
CA ALA A 28 2.72 0.82 4.04
C ALA A 28 3.95 0.34 3.25
N TRP A 29 3.87 -0.85 2.66
CA TRP A 29 4.87 -1.36 1.71
C TRP A 29 4.24 -1.72 0.37
N PHE A 30 5.07 -1.58 -0.65
CA PHE A 30 4.78 -1.89 -2.02
C PHE A 30 5.61 -3.09 -2.44
N TYR A 31 4.99 -4.05 -3.11
CA TYR A 31 5.73 -5.13 -3.73
C TYR A 31 6.47 -4.61 -4.96
N ASP A 32 7.76 -4.92 -5.06
CA ASP A 32 8.57 -4.64 -6.24
C ASP A 32 8.81 -5.95 -7.00
N THR A 33 7.75 -6.47 -7.61
CA THR A 33 7.82 -7.66 -8.45
C THR A 33 6.86 -7.55 -9.62
N GLN A 34 7.35 -7.91 -10.80
CA GLN A 34 6.55 -7.88 -12.02
C GLN A 34 5.33 -8.83 -11.97
N MET A 35 5.37 -9.89 -11.16
CA MET A 35 4.23 -10.81 -11.01
C MET A 35 3.02 -10.17 -10.30
N LEU A 36 3.27 -9.18 -9.43
CA LEU A 36 2.22 -8.48 -8.67
C LEU A 36 1.93 -7.08 -9.22
N ASN A 37 2.85 -6.49 -9.99
CA ASN A 37 2.77 -5.13 -10.52
C ASN A 37 2.38 -5.12 -12.01
N ALA A 38 1.51 -6.04 -12.43
CA ALA A 38 1.22 -6.33 -13.84
C ALA A 38 0.24 -5.35 -14.52
N ASP A 39 0.01 -4.18 -13.93
CA ASP A 39 -0.79 -3.11 -14.54
C ASP A 39 -0.10 -2.44 -15.74
#